data_AF-A0A820CD00-F1
#
_entry.id   AF-A0A820CD00-F1
#
_cell.length_a   1.000
_cell.length_b   1.000
_cell.length_c   1.000
_cell.angle_alpha   90.00
_cell.angle_beta   90.00
_cell.angle_gamma   90.00
#
_symmetry.space_group_name_H-M   'P 1'
#
loop_
_entity.id
_entity.type
_entity.pdbx_description
1 polymer ?
#
loop_
_entity_poly.entity_id
_entity_poly.type
_entity_poly.pdbx_seq_one_letter_code
_entity_poly.pdbx_strand_id
1 'polypeptide(L)'
;YYAHVSTLEDIQENVEDYIPVTARPIAMYNDHVTVWSSVFLDVERTLPIKTYKWFPFKLSDLSMSMDEFKNRSKPVNLMISIAQPVLNPPQDKKDMTILLGAVGVDIPVKLLQEFSPKYRLGVHAYSFMINHNGYLMFHPDLRPVVCILVIV
;
A
#
# COMPACT_ATOMS: atom_id res chain seq x y z
N TYR A 1 15.46 17.70 13.29
CA TYR A 1 15.08 18.03 11.90
C TYR A 1 14.14 19.22 11.97
N TYR A 2 14.34 20.22 11.13
CA TYR A 2 13.50 21.40 11.04
C TYR A 2 13.32 21.69 9.55
N ALA A 3 12.07 21.79 9.11
CA ALA A 3 11.70 22.11 7.75
C ALA A 3 10.83 23.37 7.75
N HIS A 4 11.04 24.24 6.75
CA HIS A 4 10.26 25.44 6.56
C HIS A 4 9.37 25.26 5.35
N VAL A 5 8.05 25.29 5.56
CA VAL A 5 7.05 25.15 4.50
C VAL A 5 6.58 26.54 4.10
N SER A 6 6.87 26.95 2.86
CA SER A 6 6.43 28.24 2.32
C SER A 6 5.20 28.11 1.43
N THR A 7 5.10 27.04 0.65
CA THR A 7 4.00 26.80 -0.30
C THR A 7 3.32 25.45 -0.06
N LEU A 8 2.12 25.26 -0.63
CA LEU A 8 1.38 24.00 -0.54
C LEU A 8 2.12 22.86 -1.28
N GLU A 9 2.84 23.19 -2.35
CA GLU A 9 3.59 22.24 -3.16
C GLU A 9 4.77 21.65 -2.38
N ASP A 10 5.40 22.46 -1.52
CA ASP A 10 6.54 22.04 -0.70
C ASP A 10 6.15 21.11 0.47
N ILE A 11 4.86 20.99 0.80
CA ILE A 11 4.43 20.22 1.99
C ILE A 11 4.81 18.76 1.85
N GLN A 12 4.60 18.18 0.67
CA GLN A 12 4.81 16.76 0.48
C GLN A 12 6.29 16.38 0.66
N GLU A 13 7.19 17.09 -0.02
CA GLU A 13 8.64 16.84 0.04
C GLU A 13 9.17 17.03 1.47
N ASN A 14 8.79 18.13 2.13
CA ASN A 14 9.24 18.42 3.50
C ASN A 14 8.76 17.38 4.53
N VAL A 15 7.61 16.75 4.32
CA VAL A 15 7.11 15.68 5.20
C VAL A 15 7.82 14.36 4.92
N GLU A 16 8.08 14.04 3.66
CA GLU A 16 8.78 12.82 3.25
C GLU A 16 10.26 12.80 3.68
N ASP A 17 10.91 13.96 3.67
CA ASP A 17 12.31 14.15 4.11
C ASP A 17 12.58 13.74 5.58
N TYR A 18 11.53 13.57 6.39
CA TYR A 18 11.65 13.12 7.76
C TYR A 18 12.00 11.61 7.89
N ILE A 19 11.66 10.80 6.87
CA ILE A 19 11.86 9.34 6.86
C ILE A 19 13.32 8.91 7.14
N PRO A 20 14.37 9.44 6.47
CA PRO A 20 15.74 9.04 6.75
C PRO A 20 16.20 9.38 8.18
N VAL A 21 15.58 10.37 8.84
CA VAL A 21 15.91 10.74 10.22
C VAL A 21 15.36 9.71 11.21
N THR A 22 14.12 9.25 11.00
CA THR A 22 13.50 8.22 11.85
C THR A 22 14.06 6.83 11.61
N ALA A 23 14.56 6.56 10.40
CA ALA A 23 15.17 5.29 10.05
C ALA A 23 16.57 5.05 10.63
N ARG A 24 17.25 6.08 11.17
CA ARG A 24 18.65 5.97 11.67
C ARG A 24 18.87 4.83 12.66
N PRO A 25 18.02 4.59 13.69
CA PRO A 25 18.24 3.48 14.60
C PRO A 25 18.24 2.13 13.89
N ILE A 26 17.30 1.92 12.97
CA ILE A 26 17.19 0.69 12.17
C ILE A 26 18.44 0.50 11.32
N ALA A 27 18.90 1.57 10.69
CA ALA A 27 20.12 1.54 9.89
C ALA A 27 21.37 1.25 10.76
N MET A 28 21.50 1.87 11.94
CA MET A 28 22.62 1.66 12.86
C MET A 28 22.72 0.21 13.38
N TYR A 29 21.58 -0.44 13.65
CA TYR A 29 21.56 -1.85 14.05
C TYR A 29 21.76 -2.81 12.87
N ASN A 30 21.77 -2.29 11.64
CA ASN A 30 21.81 -3.06 10.40
C ASN A 30 20.74 -4.17 10.40
N ASP A 31 19.54 -3.84 10.90
CA ASP A 31 18.45 -4.79 11.03
C ASP A 31 17.55 -4.77 9.80
N HIS A 32 17.17 -5.97 9.33
CA HIS A 32 16.32 -6.16 8.17
C HIS A 32 14.92 -6.57 8.62
N VAL A 33 14.17 -5.60 9.12
CA VAL A 33 12.79 -5.83 9.55
C VAL A 33 11.89 -5.95 8.32
N THR A 34 11.28 -7.11 8.16
CA THR A 34 10.23 -7.33 7.17
C THR A 34 8.88 -6.89 7.72
N VAL A 35 8.22 -5.97 7.03
CA VAL A 35 6.89 -5.46 7.42
C VAL A 35 5.84 -5.83 6.39
N TRP A 36 4.62 -6.11 6.87
CA TRP A 36 3.47 -6.42 6.04
C TRP A 36 2.52 -5.23 6.02
N SER A 37 2.13 -4.78 4.84
CA SER A 37 1.12 -3.73 4.71
C SER A 37 -0.28 -4.27 5.00
N SER A 38 -1.19 -3.36 5.34
CA SER A 38 -2.62 -3.67 5.35
C SER A 38 -3.12 -3.94 3.93
N VAL A 39 -4.28 -4.55 3.82
CA VAL A 39 -4.92 -4.74 2.52
C VAL A 39 -5.20 -3.40 1.85
N PHE A 40 -4.80 -3.28 0.60
CA PHE A 40 -5.08 -2.13 -0.25
C PHE A 40 -5.62 -2.60 -1.61
N LEU A 41 -6.15 -1.64 -2.37
CA LEU A 41 -6.72 -1.88 -3.68
C LEU A 41 -5.62 -1.81 -4.74
N ASP A 42 -5.62 -2.75 -5.69
CA ASP A 42 -4.81 -2.61 -6.90
C ASP A 42 -5.46 -1.56 -7.83
N VAL A 43 -5.19 -0.28 -7.59
CA VAL A 43 -5.81 0.84 -8.31
C VAL A 43 -5.49 0.77 -9.80
N GLU A 44 -4.24 0.51 -10.16
CA GLU A 44 -3.78 0.53 -11.56
C GLU A 44 -4.42 -0.58 -12.40
N ARG A 45 -4.63 -1.77 -11.81
CA ARG A 45 -5.27 -2.88 -12.53
C ARG A 45 -6.78 -2.88 -12.41
N THR A 46 -7.35 -2.28 -11.36
CA THR A 46 -8.79 -2.33 -11.07
C THR A 46 -9.54 -1.17 -11.73
N LEU A 47 -9.02 0.05 -11.62
CA LEU A 47 -9.69 1.21 -12.17
C LEU A 47 -9.36 1.34 -13.67
N PRO A 48 -10.35 1.64 -14.52
CA PRO A 48 -10.10 1.95 -15.93
C PRO A 48 -9.42 3.33 -16.13
N ILE A 49 -9.04 3.99 -15.03
CA ILE A 49 -8.32 5.26 -15.01
C ILE A 49 -6.83 4.92 -15.13
N LYS A 50 -6.22 5.23 -16.29
CA LYS A 50 -4.79 5.07 -16.48
C LYS A 50 -4.05 6.13 -15.66
N THR A 51 -3.40 5.71 -14.58
CA THR A 51 -2.73 6.53 -13.56
C THR A 51 -1.42 7.20 -14.02
N TYR A 52 -1.04 7.14 -15.30
CA TYR A 52 0.23 7.75 -15.78
C TYR A 52 0.27 9.29 -15.71
N LYS A 53 -0.74 9.94 -15.12
CA LYS A 53 -0.86 11.38 -15.03
C LYS A 53 -1.24 11.79 -13.62
N TRP A 54 -0.23 11.80 -12.74
CA TRP A 54 -0.40 12.11 -11.32
C TRP A 54 -0.91 13.54 -11.05
N PHE A 55 -0.78 14.49 -12.00
CA PHE A 55 -1.49 15.79 -11.97
C PHE A 55 -1.62 16.41 -13.39
N PRO A 56 -2.58 17.33 -13.66
CA PRO A 56 -3.77 17.62 -12.87
C PRO A 56 -4.90 16.66 -13.28
N PHE A 57 -5.57 16.12 -12.26
CA PHE A 57 -6.79 15.33 -12.38
C PHE A 57 -7.88 16.21 -13.04
N LYS A 58 -8.26 15.93 -14.29
CA LYS A 58 -9.31 16.70 -14.96
C LYS A 58 -10.68 16.17 -14.55
N LEU A 59 -11.57 17.07 -14.13
CA LEU A 59 -12.95 16.73 -13.76
C LEU A 59 -13.73 16.02 -14.90
N SER A 60 -13.34 16.25 -16.16
CA SER A 60 -13.88 15.53 -17.33
C SER A 60 -13.54 14.04 -17.35
N ASP A 61 -12.46 13.61 -16.70
CA ASP A 61 -12.11 12.19 -16.58
C ASP A 61 -12.97 11.50 -15.50
N LEU A 62 -13.64 12.29 -14.64
CA LEU A 62 -14.62 11.85 -13.64
C LEU A 62 -16.04 11.74 -14.21
N SER A 63 -16.30 12.24 -15.42
CA SER A 63 -17.63 12.16 -16.05
C SER A 63 -17.92 10.80 -16.66
N MET A 64 -17.35 9.73 -16.10
CA MET A 64 -17.67 8.36 -16.49
C MET A 64 -18.95 7.96 -15.77
N SER A 65 -20.00 7.62 -16.52
CA SER A 65 -21.26 7.17 -15.95
C SER A 65 -21.05 5.92 -15.10
N MET A 66 -21.88 5.72 -14.08
CA MET A 66 -21.77 4.55 -13.19
C MET A 66 -21.89 3.22 -13.97
N ASP A 67 -22.65 3.22 -15.07
CA ASP A 67 -22.82 2.07 -15.95
C ASP A 67 -21.59 1.82 -16.83
N GLU A 68 -20.94 2.88 -17.32
CA GLU A 68 -19.67 2.77 -18.04
C GLU A 68 -18.53 2.36 -17.10
N PHE A 69 -18.51 2.85 -15.86
CA PHE A 69 -17.58 2.43 -14.82
C PHE A 69 -17.72 0.94 -14.55
N LYS A 70 -18.93 0.43 -14.31
CA LYS A 70 -19.18 -1.00 -14.08
C LYS A 70 -18.76 -1.87 -15.26
N ASN A 71 -19.03 -1.43 -16.48
CA ASN A 71 -18.71 -2.20 -17.70
C ASN A 71 -17.20 -2.24 -18.01
N ARG A 72 -16.44 -1.19 -17.64
CA ARG A 72 -14.99 -1.14 -17.85
C ARG A 72 -14.17 -1.59 -16.64
N SER A 73 -14.75 -1.55 -15.44
CA SER A 73 -14.06 -1.93 -14.21
C SER A 73 -13.77 -3.43 -14.21
N LYS A 74 -12.51 -3.77 -13.99
CA LYS A 74 -12.13 -5.15 -13.70
C LYS A 74 -12.57 -5.49 -12.27
N PRO A 75 -12.77 -6.79 -11.94
CA PRO A 75 -13.06 -7.19 -10.58
C PRO A 75 -11.99 -6.63 -9.64
N VAL A 76 -12.44 -6.01 -8.55
CA VAL A 76 -11.58 -5.42 -7.52
C VAL A 76 -10.61 -6.48 -7.00
N ASN A 77 -9.32 -6.21 -7.15
CA ASN A 77 -8.28 -7.03 -6.59
C ASN A 77 -7.71 -6.36 -5.35
N LEU A 78 -7.74 -7.11 -4.25
CA LEU A 78 -7.12 -6.73 -2.99
C LEU A 78 -5.70 -7.30 -2.95
N MET A 79 -4.77 -6.47 -2.53
CA MET A 79 -3.35 -6.74 -2.46
C MET A 79 -2.85 -6.50 -1.04
N ILE A 80 -1.79 -7.19 -0.68
CA ILE A 80 -0.95 -6.90 0.47
C ILE A 80 0.50 -6.80 -0.03
N SER A 81 1.34 -6.03 0.65
CA SER A 81 2.74 -5.88 0.28
C SER A 81 3.60 -6.33 1.44
N ILE A 82 4.67 -7.03 1.12
CA ILE A 82 5.77 -7.26 2.05
C ILE A 82 6.85 -6.25 1.67
N ALA A 83 7.37 -5.49 2.65
CA ALA A 83 8.46 -4.55 2.42
C ALA A 83 9.65 -4.85 3.34
N GLN A 84 10.85 -4.61 2.83
CA GLN A 84 12.11 -4.74 3.55
C GLN A 84 13.03 -3.55 3.23
N PRO A 85 13.70 -2.95 4.23
CA PRO A 85 14.62 -1.84 4.00
C PRO A 85 15.91 -2.32 3.33
N VAL A 86 16.42 -1.48 2.43
CA VAL A 86 17.71 -1.64 1.76
C VAL A 86 18.68 -0.67 2.42
N LEU A 87 19.73 -1.22 3.03
CA LEU A 87 20.74 -0.47 3.77
C LEU A 87 22.07 -0.50 3.02
N ASN A 88 22.85 0.57 3.13
CA ASN A 88 24.21 0.56 2.60
C ASN A 88 25.14 -0.24 3.52
N PRO A 89 25.88 -1.26 3.03
CA PRO A 89 26.89 -1.91 3.85
C PRO A 89 27.96 -0.90 4.29
N PRO A 90 28.38 -0.89 5.58
CA PRO A 90 29.44 0.00 6.04
C PRO A 90 30.77 -0.40 5.41
N GLN A 91 31.49 0.54 4.79
CA GLN A 91 32.81 0.29 4.20
C GLN A 91 33.92 0.49 5.25
N ASP A 92 33.82 1.54 6.06
CA ASP A 92 34.68 1.78 7.22
C ASP A 92 33.91 1.79 8.55
N LYS A 93 34.63 1.57 9.67
CA LYS A 93 34.05 1.65 11.04
C LYS A 93 33.47 3.02 11.40
N LYS A 94 33.77 4.05 10.61
CA LYS A 94 33.32 5.43 10.80
C LYS A 94 32.12 5.78 9.92
N ASP A 95 31.82 4.94 8.94
CA ASP A 95 30.69 5.15 8.04
C ASP A 95 29.41 4.74 8.75
N MET A 96 28.44 5.65 8.74
CA MET A 96 27.11 5.35 9.24
C MET A 96 26.36 4.57 8.16
N THR A 97 25.76 3.45 8.54
CA THR A 97 24.77 2.77 7.71
C THR A 97 23.59 3.72 7.50
N ILE A 98 23.20 3.93 6.25
CA ILE A 98 22.09 4.80 5.85
C ILE A 98 21.06 3.93 5.12
N LEU A 99 19.78 4.26 5.30
CA LEU A 99 18.68 3.71 4.52
C LEU A 99 18.77 4.22 3.07
N LEU A 100 18.99 3.30 2.12
CA LEU A 100 19.01 3.60 0.68
C LEU A 100 17.60 3.61 0.10
N GLY A 101 16.70 2.79 0.65
CA GLY A 101 15.32 2.68 0.20
C GLY A 101 14.61 1.47 0.78
N ALA A 102 13.49 1.08 0.18
CA ALA A 102 12.76 -0.13 0.52
C ALA A 102 12.47 -0.94 -0.74
N VAL A 103 12.59 -2.26 -0.63
CA VAL A 103 12.10 -3.19 -1.64
C VAL A 103 10.79 -3.78 -1.16
N GLY A 104 9.82 -3.90 -2.07
CA GLY A 104 8.52 -4.46 -1.75
C GLY A 104 8.04 -5.45 -2.80
N VAL A 105 7.23 -6.43 -2.38
CA VAL A 105 6.57 -7.39 -3.25
C VAL A 105 5.08 -7.41 -2.94
N ASP A 106 4.26 -7.20 -3.96
CA ASP A 106 2.81 -7.22 -3.84
C ASP A 106 2.26 -8.63 -4.08
N ILE A 107 1.46 -9.10 -3.12
CA ILE A 107 0.85 -10.41 -3.11
C ILE A 107 -0.68 -10.23 -3.15
N PRO A 108 -1.38 -10.87 -4.10
CA PRO A 108 -2.83 -10.81 -4.13
C PRO A 108 -3.42 -11.56 -2.94
N VAL A 109 -4.40 -10.96 -2.27
CA VAL A 109 -5.11 -11.58 -1.13
C VAL A 109 -5.77 -12.90 -1.51
N LYS A 110 -6.12 -13.07 -2.79
CA LYS A 110 -6.65 -14.33 -3.34
C LYS A 110 -5.70 -15.51 -3.11
N LEU A 111 -4.38 -15.29 -3.19
CA LEU A 111 -3.39 -16.34 -2.95
C LEU A 111 -3.45 -16.81 -1.49
N LEU A 112 -3.61 -15.88 -0.54
CA LEU A 112 -3.75 -16.20 0.88
C LEU A 112 -5.06 -16.96 1.16
N GLN A 113 -6.14 -16.59 0.48
CA GLN A 113 -7.41 -17.30 0.58
C GLN A 113 -7.33 -18.73 0.06
N GLU A 114 -6.44 -19.00 -0.91
CA GLU A 114 -6.21 -20.33 -1.47
C GLU A 114 -5.43 -21.24 -0.51
N PHE A 115 -4.49 -20.68 0.26
CA PHE A 115 -3.80 -21.42 1.33
C PHE A 115 -4.72 -21.89 2.46
N SER A 116 -5.89 -21.26 2.62
CA SER A 116 -6.87 -21.68 3.60
C SER A 116 -7.62 -22.95 3.15
N PRO A 117 -7.72 -24.00 3.98
CA PRO A 117 -8.37 -25.26 3.61
C PRO A 117 -9.91 -25.16 3.60
N LYS A 118 -10.50 -24.55 2.57
CA LYS A 118 -11.96 -24.31 2.46
C LYS A 118 -12.80 -25.58 2.62
N TYR A 119 -12.35 -26.70 2.05
CA TYR A 119 -13.09 -27.97 2.06
C TYR A 119 -13.04 -28.72 3.40
N ARG A 120 -12.13 -28.35 4.32
CA ARG A 120 -11.98 -29.02 5.62
C ARG A 120 -12.76 -28.34 6.75
N LEU A 121 -13.30 -27.15 6.52
CA LEU A 121 -13.92 -26.33 7.55
C LEU A 121 -15.37 -26.75 7.84
N GLY A 122 -16.07 -27.35 6.87
CA GLY A 122 -17.49 -27.69 6.96
C GLY A 122 -18.41 -26.62 6.35
N VAL A 123 -19.72 -26.88 6.31
CA VAL A 123 -20.68 -26.11 5.50
C VAL A 123 -20.91 -24.66 5.95
N HIS A 124 -20.76 -24.36 7.24
CA HIS A 124 -21.00 -23.02 7.81
C HIS A 124 -19.73 -22.32 8.27
N ALA A 125 -18.57 -22.96 8.13
CA ALA A 125 -17.31 -22.40 8.59
C ALA A 125 -16.60 -21.70 7.43
N TYR A 126 -16.05 -20.53 7.72
CA TYR A 126 -15.22 -19.76 6.81
C TYR A 126 -13.89 -19.43 7.48
N SER A 127 -12.89 -19.16 6.67
CA SER A 127 -11.64 -18.59 7.15
C SER A 127 -11.63 -17.09 6.96
N PHE A 128 -10.98 -16.43 7.90
CA PHE A 128 -10.69 -15.01 7.83
C PHE A 128 -9.29 -14.78 8.40
N MET A 129 -8.72 -13.63 8.09
CA MET A 129 -7.42 -13.24 8.60
C MET A 129 -7.49 -11.80 9.12
N ILE A 130 -6.79 -11.53 10.22
CA ILE A 130 -6.74 -10.23 10.89
C ILE A 130 -5.27 -9.87 11.14
N ASN A 131 -4.91 -8.58 11.06
CA ASN A 131 -3.59 -8.11 11.47
C ASN A 131 -3.53 -7.77 12.96
N HIS A 132 -2.33 -7.44 13.43
CA HIS A 132 -2.07 -6.99 14.81
C HIS A 132 -2.81 -5.70 15.20
N ASN A 133 -3.24 -4.90 14.21
CA ASN A 133 -4.00 -3.67 14.41
C ASN A 133 -5.52 -3.90 14.48
N GLY A 134 -5.99 -5.14 14.35
CA GLY A 134 -7.43 -5.47 14.35
C GLY A 134 -8.15 -5.24 13.00
N TYR A 135 -7.43 -4.89 11.94
CA TYR A 135 -7.98 -4.80 10.59
C TYR A 135 -8.09 -6.16 9.94
N LEU A 136 -9.21 -6.35 9.25
CA LEU A 136 -9.53 -7.57 8.56
C LEU A 136 -8.86 -7.61 7.18
N MET A 137 -8.08 -8.67 6.95
CA MET A 137 -7.30 -8.90 5.73
C MET A 137 -8.14 -9.63 4.66
N PHE A 138 -8.90 -10.64 5.06
CA PHE A 138 -9.91 -11.21 4.17
C PHE A 138 -11.07 -11.84 4.94
N HIS A 139 -12.25 -11.75 4.35
CA HIS A 139 -13.51 -12.32 4.85
C HIS A 139 -14.46 -12.47 3.66
N PRO A 140 -15.35 -13.48 3.63
CA PRO A 140 -16.33 -13.64 2.56
C PRO A 140 -17.19 -12.39 2.33
N ASP A 141 -17.57 -11.68 3.40
CA ASP A 141 -18.35 -10.44 3.35
C ASP A 141 -17.50 -9.16 3.37
N LEU A 142 -16.19 -9.24 3.11
CA LEU A 142 -15.36 -8.04 3.04
C LEU A 142 -15.74 -7.21 1.81
N ARG A 143 -16.29 -6.02 2.05
CA ARG A 143 -16.64 -5.06 1.00
C ARG A 143 -15.60 -3.94 0.98
N PRO A 144 -14.75 -3.85 -0.04
CA PRO A 144 -13.82 -2.73 -0.16
C PRO A 144 -14.60 -1.46 -0.45
N VAL A 145 -14.66 -0.57 0.54
CA VAL A 145 -15.19 0.78 0.38
C VAL A 145 -14.10 1.63 -0.26
N VAL A 146 -14.12 1.74 -1.60
CA VAL A 146 -13.36 2.80 -2.27
C VAL A 146 -14.23 4.05 -2.19
N CYS A 147 -13.95 4.91 -1.20
CA CYS A 147 -14.45 6.27 -1.23
C CYS A 147 -13.70 7.02 -2.34
N ILE A 148 -14.19 6.88 -3.57
CA ILE A 148 -13.94 7.90 -4.58
C ILE A 148 -14.70 9.11 -4.06
N LEU A 149 -13.98 10.13 -3.59
CA LEU A 149 -14.55 11.42 -3.25
C LEU A 149 -15.08 12.01 -4.56
N VAL A 150 -16.30 11.65 -4.93
CA VAL A 150 -17.07 12.35 -5.95
C VAL A 150 -17.51 13.64 -5.28
N ILE A 151 -16.71 14.68 -5.46
CA ILE A 151 -17.15 16.05 -5.18
C ILE A 151 -18.27 16.30 -6.19
N VAL A 152 -19.52 16.27 -5.70
CA VAL A 152 -20.72 16.68 -6.43
C VAL A 152 -20.73 18.19 -6.55
#